data_AF-A0A4R5PSI3-F1
#
_entry.id   AF-A0A4R5PSI3-F1
#
_cell.length_a   1.000
_cell.length_b   1.000
_cell.length_c   1.000
_cell.angle_alpha   90.00
_cell.angle_beta   90.00
_cell.angle_gamma   90.00
#
_symmetry.space_group_name_H-M   'P 1'
#
loop_
_entity.id
_entity.type
_entity.pdbx_description
1 polymer ?
#
loop_
_entity_poly.entity_id
_entity_poly.type
_entity_poly.pdbx_seq_one_letter_code
_entity_poly.pdbx_strand_id
1 'polypeptide(L)'
;MRNGKASSASASRAAAEGTGQDAGGNASSSTGASGGTPSSGAHAPASPNSWKAGKKRRRRRRGRDGASPKSQTRSAAPASAAPGAVVPGAAGAGDVPGDAGPHGRSGEPASRSAPDARSSNSSGANKGASTSESQAPSKSKRRRRRGRGGDGKLRELQGHTLPANKEKSGKNKPRQPGAAGNVSRDPADRAASQRGRSDTARQQDDDLYAALDLGTNNCRLLIAQPTRPGQFRVVDAFSRIVRLGEGLAATGRLSDEAMERSVEALKVCAAKIAGRKLRLKRLIATEACRAAENGPAFLDRVREETGLDLEIVDRETEARLAVAGCSSLIDRGTDGLVLFDIGGGSSEIALIDLSENRTNRLSDHIRAWTSLPMGVVTLSERYGGGTVTRETFDAMVADVESHLAAFMPQDLPSFFSGDGDARYHLLGTSGTVTTLAGLHLELPRYDRRKVDGVWLSRADVDTTLERLLSWNFNERAANPCIGADRADLVLAGCAILEAIRKRWPSERMRVADRGLREGLLNEMMGRDGAWRRAGRRYRARMRAGSHGEGNRK
;
A
#
# COMPACT_ATOMS: atom_id res chain seq x y z
N MET A 1 27.37 -8.80 53.36
CA MET A 1 28.45 -9.39 54.18
C MET A 1 28.39 -10.90 53.94
N ARG A 2 29.22 -11.48 53.06
CA ARG A 2 30.58 -12.03 53.29
C ARG A 2 30.55 -13.18 54.32
N ASN A 3 31.02 -14.42 54.09
CA ASN A 3 32.08 -15.03 53.25
C ASN A 3 31.69 -16.50 52.94
N GLY A 4 32.24 -17.30 52.01
CA GLY A 4 33.37 -17.19 51.08
C GLY A 4 34.26 -18.46 51.08
N LYS A 5 34.46 -19.05 49.88
CA LYS A 5 35.58 -19.92 49.39
C LYS A 5 35.68 -21.38 49.91
N ALA A 6 36.29 -22.37 49.25
CA ALA A 6 36.73 -22.70 47.86
C ALA A 6 37.56 -24.01 47.96
N SER A 7 37.58 -24.88 46.94
CA SER A 7 38.64 -25.87 46.55
C SER A 7 37.99 -27.13 45.92
N SER A 8 38.52 -27.93 44.99
CA SER A 8 39.57 -27.91 43.95
C SER A 8 39.71 -29.37 43.47
N ALA A 9 40.09 -29.60 42.20
CA ALA A 9 40.72 -30.83 41.66
C ALA A 9 39.85 -32.13 41.61
N SER A 10 40.00 -33.11 40.70
CA SER A 10 40.82 -33.34 39.51
C SER A 10 40.41 -34.69 38.88
N ALA A 11 40.46 -34.79 37.55
CA ALA A 11 40.87 -35.93 36.70
C ALA A 11 40.33 -37.37 36.89
N SER A 12 39.84 -37.98 35.79
CA SER A 12 40.36 -39.22 35.16
C SER A 12 39.31 -39.81 34.19
N ARG A 13 39.64 -39.97 32.90
CA ARG A 13 39.99 -41.22 32.15
C ARG A 13 38.91 -41.46 31.07
N ALA A 14 39.15 -41.26 29.77
CA ALA A 14 40.01 -42.00 28.81
C ALA A 14 39.37 -43.32 28.28
N ALA A 15 39.04 -43.27 26.98
CA ALA A 15 39.25 -44.26 25.91
C ALA A 15 38.71 -45.70 26.02
N ALA A 16 38.01 -46.17 24.97
CA ALA A 16 38.62 -47.02 23.94
C ALA A 16 37.63 -47.40 22.82
N GLU A 17 38.17 -47.37 21.60
CA GLU A 17 37.61 -47.88 20.34
C GLU A 17 37.52 -49.41 20.32
N GLY A 18 36.72 -49.97 19.39
CA GLY A 18 36.72 -51.41 19.15
C GLY A 18 35.80 -51.85 18.00
N THR A 19 36.42 -52.06 16.85
CA THR A 19 35.95 -52.66 15.59
C THR A 19 35.34 -54.06 15.71
N GLY A 20 34.46 -54.46 14.77
CA GLY A 20 34.13 -55.87 14.53
C GLY A 20 33.07 -56.10 13.46
N GLN A 21 33.49 -56.67 12.33
CA GLN A 21 32.72 -57.13 11.17
C GLN A 21 31.79 -58.31 11.51
N ASP A 22 30.69 -58.53 10.76
CA ASP A 22 30.60 -59.70 9.86
C ASP A 22 29.27 -59.87 9.08
N ALA A 23 29.45 -60.47 7.89
CA ALA A 23 28.59 -61.41 7.17
C ALA A 23 27.44 -60.95 6.24
N GLY A 24 27.68 -61.17 4.94
CA GLY A 24 26.78 -61.85 3.99
C GLY A 24 25.71 -60.98 3.30
N GLY A 25 25.48 -61.06 1.99
CA GLY A 25 25.98 -61.97 0.97
C GLY A 25 25.24 -61.69 -0.34
N ASN A 26 26.04 -61.61 -1.39
CA ASN A 26 25.82 -61.97 -2.78
C ASN A 26 24.78 -61.31 -3.70
N ALA A 27 25.37 -60.93 -4.83
CA ALA A 27 24.82 -60.45 -6.07
C ALA A 27 24.48 -61.58 -7.05
N SER A 28 23.73 -61.22 -8.09
CA SER A 28 23.84 -61.73 -9.46
C SER A 28 23.24 -60.65 -10.38
N SER A 29 24.00 -59.88 -11.17
CA SER A 29 24.61 -60.20 -12.47
C SER A 29 23.55 -60.66 -13.50
N SER A 30 23.45 -60.19 -14.74
CA SER A 30 24.37 -59.44 -15.60
C SER A 30 23.68 -59.05 -16.93
N THR A 31 24.36 -58.16 -17.66
CA THR A 31 24.52 -58.10 -19.14
C THR A 31 23.38 -57.64 -20.05
N GLY A 32 23.68 -56.60 -20.84
CA GLY A 32 22.99 -56.24 -22.07
C GLY A 32 23.47 -54.90 -22.63
N ALA A 33 24.55 -54.91 -23.41
CA ALA A 33 25.11 -53.75 -24.10
C ALA A 33 24.29 -53.37 -25.36
N SER A 34 24.28 -52.08 -25.72
CA SER A 34 24.76 -51.53 -27.01
C SER A 34 24.03 -50.26 -27.47
N GLY A 35 24.80 -49.28 -27.94
CA GLY A 35 24.49 -48.48 -29.13
C GLY A 35 24.04 -47.03 -28.94
N GLY A 36 24.91 -46.08 -29.31
CA GLY A 36 24.50 -44.82 -29.96
C GLY A 36 24.98 -43.49 -29.34
N THR A 37 26.17 -43.03 -29.72
CA THR A 37 26.60 -41.61 -29.72
C THR A 37 26.11 -40.92 -31.02
N PRO A 38 26.36 -39.61 -31.27
CA PRO A 38 26.35 -38.41 -30.41
C PRO A 38 25.57 -37.24 -31.07
N SER A 39 25.36 -36.11 -30.39
CA SER A 39 25.76 -34.79 -30.96
C SER A 39 25.63 -33.64 -29.96
N SER A 40 26.61 -32.76 -30.07
CA SER A 40 26.84 -31.46 -29.47
C SER A 40 25.74 -30.43 -29.76
N GLY A 41 25.52 -29.51 -28.81
CA GLY A 41 24.74 -28.29 -29.07
C GLY A 41 24.60 -27.40 -27.85
N ALA A 42 25.68 -26.71 -27.47
CA ALA A 42 25.60 -25.55 -26.58
C ALA A 42 24.85 -24.42 -27.28
N HIS A 43 23.74 -23.95 -26.72
CA HIS A 43 23.20 -22.63 -27.03
C HIS A 43 22.48 -22.04 -25.82
N ALA A 44 23.02 -20.91 -25.35
CA ALA A 44 22.35 -19.94 -24.50
C ALA A 44 21.11 -19.36 -25.20
N PRO A 45 20.05 -18.98 -24.47
CA PRO A 45 19.07 -18.05 -25.01
C PRO A 45 19.47 -16.61 -24.67
N ALA A 46 19.91 -15.91 -25.70
CA ALA A 46 19.87 -14.46 -25.76
C ALA A 46 18.42 -13.94 -25.73
N SER A 47 18.24 -12.78 -25.12
CA SER A 47 17.10 -11.88 -25.29
C SER A 47 16.80 -11.66 -26.79
N PRO A 48 15.52 -11.60 -27.21
CA PRO A 48 15.05 -10.34 -27.82
C PRO A 48 13.52 -10.12 -27.77
N ASN A 49 13.06 -8.87 -27.57
CA ASN A 49 12.66 -8.00 -28.69
C ASN A 49 11.81 -6.79 -28.27
N SER A 50 12.34 -5.63 -28.66
CA SER A 50 11.66 -4.39 -29.01
C SER A 50 10.41 -4.60 -29.90
N TRP A 51 9.30 -3.93 -29.60
CA TRP A 51 8.17 -3.86 -30.51
C TRP A 51 8.25 -2.60 -31.40
N LYS A 52 8.53 -2.85 -32.69
CA LYS A 52 8.43 -1.87 -33.77
C LYS A 52 6.96 -1.56 -34.10
N ALA A 53 6.72 -0.29 -34.42
CA ALA A 53 5.45 0.30 -34.78
C ALA A 53 4.73 -0.39 -35.95
N GLY A 54 3.47 -0.81 -35.72
CA GLY A 54 2.57 -1.33 -36.74
C GLY A 54 1.88 -0.22 -37.54
N LYS A 55 2.15 -0.17 -38.84
CA LYS A 55 1.52 0.70 -39.85
C LYS A 55 0.00 0.44 -39.95
N LYS A 56 -0.81 1.50 -39.75
CA LYS A 56 -2.26 1.51 -40.00
C LYS A 56 -2.54 1.54 -41.52
N ARG A 57 -3.17 0.48 -42.06
CA ARG A 57 -3.80 0.49 -43.40
C ARG A 57 -5.17 1.19 -43.32
N ARG A 58 -5.28 2.38 -43.92
CA ARG A 58 -6.55 3.08 -44.18
C ARG A 58 -7.21 2.48 -45.42
N ARG A 59 -8.45 1.98 -45.28
CA ARG A 59 -9.38 1.80 -46.40
C ARG A 59 -10.22 3.08 -46.53
N ARG A 60 -10.07 3.82 -47.64
CA ARG A 60 -10.94 4.93 -48.04
C ARG A 60 -11.84 4.47 -49.20
N ARG A 61 -13.15 4.64 -49.03
CA ARG A 61 -14.15 4.62 -50.11
C ARG A 61 -14.27 6.04 -50.70
N ARG A 62 -14.50 6.10 -52.01
CA ARG A 62 -14.51 7.29 -52.88
C ARG A 62 -15.78 8.17 -52.69
N GLY A 63 -15.55 9.48 -52.75
CA GLY A 63 -16.18 10.43 -53.71
C GLY A 63 -17.56 11.02 -53.40
N ARG A 64 -17.62 12.35 -53.18
CA ARG A 64 -18.37 13.29 -54.04
C ARG A 64 -17.96 14.75 -53.76
N ASP A 65 -18.11 15.56 -54.80
CA ASP A 65 -17.49 16.86 -55.13
C ASP A 65 -18.02 18.08 -54.37
N GLY A 66 -17.27 19.20 -54.42
CA GLY A 66 -17.84 20.54 -54.17
C GLY A 66 -16.86 21.66 -53.78
N ALA A 67 -16.27 22.31 -54.79
CA ALA A 67 -15.93 23.75 -54.90
C ALA A 67 -15.01 24.46 -53.85
N SER A 68 -13.88 24.99 -54.37
CA SER A 68 -13.12 26.13 -53.80
C SER A 68 -13.74 27.48 -54.20
N PRO A 69 -13.30 28.62 -53.61
CA PRO A 69 -12.27 29.40 -54.32
C PRO A 69 -11.23 30.15 -53.43
N LYS A 70 -10.03 30.28 -54.01
CA LYS A 70 -9.10 31.46 -54.07
C LYS A 70 -8.60 32.09 -52.75
N SER A 71 -7.38 32.60 -52.58
CA SER A 71 -6.15 32.77 -53.37
C SER A 71 -5.18 33.56 -52.46
N GLN A 72 -3.87 33.27 -52.46
CA GLN A 72 -2.82 34.28 -52.70
C GLN A 72 -1.43 33.65 -52.56
N THR A 73 -0.62 33.97 -53.55
CA THR A 73 0.75 33.53 -53.87
C THR A 73 1.76 34.63 -53.57
N ARG A 74 3.00 34.25 -53.22
CA ARG A 74 4.30 34.75 -53.76
C ARG A 74 5.45 34.16 -52.89
N SER A 75 6.24 33.18 -53.40
CA SER A 75 7.51 33.30 -54.17
C SER A 75 8.71 33.76 -53.31
N ALA A 76 9.96 33.30 -53.40
CA ALA A 76 10.70 32.18 -54.01
C ALA A 76 12.16 32.29 -53.45
N ALA A 77 12.92 31.20 -53.45
CA ALA A 77 14.36 31.11 -53.04
C ALA A 77 15.30 31.72 -54.13
N PRO A 78 16.67 31.74 -54.05
CA PRO A 78 17.57 30.58 -53.77
C PRO A 78 18.95 30.88 -53.09
N ALA A 79 19.81 29.85 -53.07
CA ALA A 79 21.06 29.63 -52.33
C ALA A 79 22.38 30.08 -53.01
N SER A 80 23.49 30.08 -52.24
CA SER A 80 24.94 29.84 -52.58
C SER A 80 25.82 30.49 -51.48
N ALA A 81 27.07 30.15 -51.11
CA ALA A 81 28.04 29.07 -51.32
C ALA A 81 29.19 29.28 -50.28
N ALA A 82 29.94 28.23 -49.93
CA ALA A 82 31.27 28.29 -49.25
C ALA A 82 32.39 28.61 -50.28
N PRO A 83 33.72 28.82 -49.97
CA PRO A 83 34.60 28.05 -49.05
C PRO A 83 35.79 28.81 -48.38
N GLY A 84 36.67 28.11 -47.62
CA GLY A 84 38.06 28.55 -47.35
C GLY A 84 38.70 28.06 -46.04
N ALA A 85 39.80 27.30 -46.14
CA ALA A 85 40.56 26.60 -45.08
C ALA A 85 41.74 27.40 -44.49
N VAL A 86 42.41 26.87 -43.44
CA VAL A 86 43.89 26.62 -43.32
C VAL A 86 44.29 26.23 -41.86
N VAL A 87 45.16 25.20 -41.74
CA VAL A 87 45.96 24.73 -40.57
C VAL A 87 47.45 25.05 -40.85
N PRO A 88 48.43 25.10 -39.90
CA PRO A 88 49.13 23.90 -39.34
C PRO A 88 49.50 24.04 -37.83
N GLY A 89 49.66 22.98 -36.99
CA GLY A 89 50.79 22.03 -36.83
C GLY A 89 51.59 22.37 -35.54
N ALA A 90 52.19 21.50 -34.70
CA ALA A 90 52.46 20.07 -34.69
C ALA A 90 52.94 19.58 -33.28
N ALA A 91 52.68 18.29 -32.99
CA ALA A 91 53.47 17.24 -32.30
C ALA A 91 54.30 17.45 -31.01
N GLY A 92 54.19 16.48 -30.09
CA GLY A 92 55.21 16.12 -29.09
C GLY A 92 54.71 15.09 -28.05
N ALA A 93 55.26 13.87 -28.08
CA ALA A 93 54.88 12.67 -27.33
C ALA A 93 55.54 12.53 -25.93
N GLY A 94 55.09 11.56 -25.11
CA GLY A 94 55.94 10.93 -24.09
C GLY A 94 55.29 10.46 -22.78
N ASP A 95 54.79 9.22 -22.79
CA ASP A 95 54.87 8.13 -21.79
C ASP A 95 54.67 8.31 -20.26
N VAL A 96 53.85 7.37 -19.73
CA VAL A 96 53.80 6.85 -18.35
C VAL A 96 54.74 5.63 -18.26
N PRO A 97 55.27 5.23 -17.08
CA PRO A 97 54.56 4.22 -16.27
C PRO A 97 54.74 4.39 -14.74
N GLY A 98 53.88 3.74 -13.97
CA GLY A 98 54.08 3.53 -12.52
C GLY A 98 54.64 2.14 -12.21
N ASP A 99 55.21 1.95 -11.02
CA ASP A 99 55.03 0.73 -10.19
C ASP A 99 55.58 0.90 -8.74
N ALA A 100 54.94 0.15 -7.82
CA ALA A 100 55.31 -0.44 -6.52
C ALA A 100 56.36 0.16 -5.54
N GLY A 101 56.02 0.08 -4.23
CA GLY A 101 56.92 0.22 -3.06
C GLY A 101 57.88 -0.98 -2.87
N PRO A 102 58.43 -1.31 -1.67
CA PRO A 102 58.13 -0.88 -0.29
C PRO A 102 59.38 -0.44 0.51
N HIS A 103 59.24 0.02 1.77
CA HIS A 103 60.16 -0.27 2.91
C HIS A 103 59.69 0.51 4.17
N GLY A 104 59.60 -0.19 5.30
CA GLY A 104 59.25 0.39 6.60
C GLY A 104 60.47 0.74 7.45
N ARG A 105 60.29 1.61 8.46
CA ARG A 105 60.53 1.35 9.90
C ARG A 105 60.55 2.66 10.71
N SER A 106 60.02 2.52 11.93
CA SER A 106 60.42 3.15 13.21
C SER A 106 60.28 4.66 13.42
N GLY A 107 59.57 5.02 14.51
CA GLY A 107 59.91 6.21 15.31
C GLY A 107 58.73 6.93 15.99
N GLU A 108 58.18 6.37 17.07
CA GLU A 108 57.79 7.18 18.24
C GLU A 108 59.07 7.49 19.05
N PRO A 109 59.16 8.51 19.95
CA PRO A 109 58.07 9.00 20.81
C PRO A 109 58.06 10.53 21.14
N ALA A 110 57.09 10.87 22.00
CA ALA A 110 57.16 11.86 23.09
C ALA A 110 56.73 13.33 22.83
N SER A 111 55.51 13.61 23.30
CA SER A 111 55.16 14.61 24.34
C SER A 111 55.95 15.94 24.42
N ARG A 112 55.23 17.07 24.37
CA ARG A 112 54.96 17.99 25.51
C ARG A 112 54.62 19.42 25.04
N SER A 113 53.74 20.03 25.83
CA SER A 113 53.64 21.48 26.14
C SER A 113 52.88 22.41 25.20
N ALA A 114 51.70 22.83 25.68
CA ALA A 114 51.23 24.22 25.58
C ALA A 114 52.18 25.16 26.37
N PRO A 115 52.15 26.49 26.14
CA PRO A 115 51.25 27.31 26.96
C PRO A 115 50.67 28.60 26.31
N ASP A 116 49.59 29.07 26.96
CA ASP A 116 49.19 30.44 27.31
C ASP A 116 48.97 31.56 26.28
N ALA A 117 47.68 31.89 26.13
CA ALA A 117 47.02 33.15 26.52
C ALA A 117 47.80 34.49 26.43
N ARG A 118 47.19 35.46 25.72
CA ARG A 118 46.73 36.73 26.32
C ARG A 118 45.83 37.56 25.41
N SER A 119 44.91 38.22 26.10
CA SER A 119 43.85 39.15 25.71
C SER A 119 44.31 40.56 25.37
N SER A 120 43.52 41.27 24.55
CA SER A 120 43.00 42.65 24.77
C SER A 120 42.12 43.02 23.56
N ASN A 121 40.80 43.16 23.62
CA ASN A 121 39.92 44.11 24.32
C ASN A 121 39.75 45.48 23.62
N SER A 122 38.54 46.02 23.76
CA SER A 122 37.97 47.32 23.30
C SER A 122 37.21 47.30 21.95
N SER A 123 36.07 47.96 21.74
CA SER A 123 34.98 48.53 22.59
C SER A 123 34.01 49.29 21.66
N GLY A 124 32.72 49.38 22.03
CA GLY A 124 31.74 50.38 21.55
C GLY A 124 30.40 49.77 21.11
N ALA A 125 29.39 49.60 21.96
CA ALA A 125 28.36 50.59 22.38
C ALA A 125 27.53 51.12 21.18
N ASN A 126 26.19 50.95 21.12
CA ASN A 126 25.23 51.68 21.95
C ASN A 126 23.82 51.05 21.99
N LYS A 127 23.05 51.54 22.97
CA LYS A 127 21.82 51.09 23.63
C LYS A 127 20.49 51.33 22.89
N GLY A 128 19.45 50.64 23.39
CA GLY A 128 18.04 51.03 23.31
C GLY A 128 17.16 50.12 24.17
N ALA A 129 16.87 50.54 25.41
CA ALA A 129 16.04 49.83 26.38
C ALA A 129 14.64 50.46 26.50
N SER A 130 13.61 49.65 26.81
CA SER A 130 12.45 50.10 27.59
C SER A 130 11.87 48.94 28.39
N THR A 131 11.94 49.04 29.70
CA THR A 131 11.27 48.24 30.73
C THR A 131 9.90 48.83 31.07
N SER A 132 8.95 48.00 31.50
CA SER A 132 8.10 48.32 32.66
C SER A 132 7.50 47.04 33.26
N GLU A 133 7.55 46.97 34.59
CA GLU A 133 7.12 45.89 35.47
C GLU A 133 5.66 46.06 35.93
N SER A 134 5.07 44.92 36.32
CA SER A 134 4.20 44.70 37.49
C SER A 134 2.81 45.38 37.59
N GLN A 135 1.77 44.56 37.79
CA GLN A 135 1.03 44.46 39.06
C GLN A 135 -0.26 43.62 38.90
N ALA A 136 -0.43 42.62 39.77
CA ALA A 136 -1.73 42.11 40.18
C ALA A 136 -2.13 42.82 41.48
N PRO A 137 -3.43 43.00 41.80
CA PRO A 137 -3.99 42.08 42.80
C PRO A 137 -5.52 41.79 42.74
N SER A 138 -5.86 40.70 43.43
CA SER A 138 -7.00 40.56 44.36
C SER A 138 -8.22 39.69 43.96
N LYS A 139 -8.77 39.12 45.03
CA LYS A 139 -9.63 37.96 45.16
C LYS A 139 -11.11 38.38 45.18
N SER A 140 -12.01 37.51 44.70
CA SER A 140 -13.34 37.39 45.31
C SER A 140 -13.86 35.95 45.31
N LYS A 141 -14.66 35.67 46.34
CA LYS A 141 -14.97 34.35 46.92
C LYS A 141 -16.17 33.69 46.23
N ARG A 142 -16.02 32.39 45.93
CA ARG A 142 -16.80 31.24 46.46
C ARG A 142 -18.34 31.39 46.53
N ARG A 143 -19.07 30.58 45.75
CA ARG A 143 -20.32 29.95 46.20
C ARG A 143 -20.43 28.50 45.74
N ARG A 144 -20.40 27.59 46.73
CA ARG A 144 -20.76 26.18 46.65
C ARG A 144 -22.28 26.05 46.48
N ARG A 145 -22.73 25.07 45.71
CA ARG A 145 -23.95 24.31 46.05
C ARG A 145 -23.70 22.82 45.80
N ARG A 146 -24.03 22.05 46.84
CA ARG A 146 -23.91 20.60 47.01
C ARG A 146 -25.16 19.87 46.49
N GLY A 147 -24.99 18.59 46.19
CA GLY A 147 -26.02 17.53 46.22
C GLY A 147 -26.40 17.05 44.82
N ARG A 148 -26.48 15.76 44.50
CA ARG A 148 -26.60 14.55 45.33
C ARG A 148 -26.28 13.34 44.43
N GLY A 149 -25.59 12.35 44.98
CA GLY A 149 -25.19 11.13 44.26
C GLY A 149 -26.37 10.21 43.92
N GLY A 150 -26.16 9.40 42.89
CA GLY A 150 -26.95 8.24 42.54
C GLY A 150 -26.02 7.25 41.83
N ASP A 151 -25.76 6.12 42.50
CA ASP A 151 -24.97 5.01 42.01
C ASP A 151 -25.56 4.42 40.73
N GLY A 152 -24.75 4.31 39.69
CA GLY A 152 -25.08 3.64 38.44
C GLY A 152 -23.87 2.88 37.93
N LYS A 153 -23.74 1.62 38.32
CA LYS A 153 -22.84 0.63 37.68
C LYS A 153 -23.14 0.60 36.19
N LEU A 154 -22.27 1.18 35.37
CA LEU A 154 -22.30 1.03 33.92
C LEU A 154 -21.44 -0.18 33.54
N ARG A 155 -22.15 -1.22 33.09
CA ARG A 155 -21.60 -2.47 32.54
C ARG A 155 -20.75 -2.19 31.31
N GLU A 156 -19.57 -2.81 31.29
CA GLU A 156 -18.77 -3.07 30.10
C GLU A 156 -19.62 -3.78 29.04
N LEU A 157 -19.56 -3.30 27.80
CA LEU A 157 -20.05 -4.02 26.62
C LEU A 157 -18.83 -4.44 25.80
N GLN A 158 -18.24 -5.58 26.19
CA GLN A 158 -17.34 -6.36 25.35
C GLN A 158 -18.15 -7.00 24.21
N GLY A 159 -17.57 -6.94 23.00
CA GLY A 159 -18.16 -7.50 21.80
C GLY A 159 -18.31 -9.01 21.89
N HIS A 160 -19.56 -9.49 21.79
CA HIS A 160 -19.87 -10.90 21.75
C HIS A 160 -19.63 -11.51 20.37
N THR A 161 -18.86 -12.60 20.39
CA THR A 161 -18.87 -13.67 19.40
C THR A 161 -20.23 -14.39 19.42
N LEU A 162 -20.74 -14.76 18.23
CA LEU A 162 -21.99 -15.53 18.10
C LEU A 162 -21.71 -17.03 18.34
N PRO A 163 -22.50 -17.72 19.19
CA PRO A 163 -22.42 -19.17 19.30
C PRO A 163 -23.40 -19.90 18.39
N ALA A 164 -23.02 -21.15 18.09
CA ALA A 164 -23.64 -22.09 17.19
C ALA A 164 -25.02 -22.61 17.61
N ASN A 165 -25.74 -23.08 16.60
CA ASN A 165 -27.04 -23.76 16.63
C ASN A 165 -27.03 -24.99 17.55
N LYS A 166 -28.02 -25.10 18.46
CA LYS A 166 -28.48 -26.38 19.01
C LYS A 166 -29.99 -26.40 19.10
N GLU A 167 -30.56 -27.42 18.47
CA GLU A 167 -31.94 -27.85 18.54
C GLU A 167 -32.39 -28.10 20.00
N LYS A 168 -33.67 -27.85 20.30
CA LYS A 168 -34.50 -28.70 21.18
C LYS A 168 -35.99 -28.36 21.11
N SER A 169 -36.72 -29.36 20.60
CA SER A 169 -38.05 -29.86 20.98
C SER A 169 -38.93 -29.10 21.99
N GLY A 170 -40.15 -28.79 21.52
CA GLY A 170 -41.42 -29.33 22.08
C GLY A 170 -41.97 -28.75 23.39
N LYS A 171 -43.15 -28.10 23.32
CA LYS A 171 -44.45 -28.63 23.79
C LYS A 171 -45.54 -27.56 23.76
N ASN A 172 -46.61 -27.85 23.04
CA ASN A 172 -47.93 -27.21 23.11
C ASN A 172 -48.61 -27.46 24.46
N LYS A 173 -49.40 -26.48 24.94
CA LYS A 173 -50.77 -26.72 25.48
C LYS A 173 -51.60 -25.41 25.50
N PRO A 174 -52.94 -25.51 25.42
CA PRO A 174 -53.82 -24.50 24.81
C PRO A 174 -54.60 -23.67 25.84
N ARG A 175 -55.14 -22.53 25.39
CA ARG A 175 -56.26 -21.83 26.05
C ARG A 175 -57.34 -21.52 25.00
N GLN A 176 -58.56 -21.98 25.26
CA GLN A 176 -59.82 -21.52 24.62
C GLN A 176 -60.67 -20.75 25.67
N PRO A 177 -61.93 -20.33 25.39
CA PRO A 177 -62.25 -19.09 24.68
C PRO A 177 -63.28 -18.24 25.45
N GLY A 178 -63.36 -16.94 25.14
CA GLY A 178 -64.45 -16.05 25.59
C GLY A 178 -65.19 -15.49 24.38
N ALA A 179 -66.52 -15.66 24.37
CA ALA A 179 -67.42 -15.44 23.24
C ALA A 179 -68.20 -14.11 23.32
N ALA A 180 -68.91 -13.84 22.20
CA ALA A 180 -69.94 -12.83 21.91
C ALA A 180 -69.41 -11.44 21.50
N GLY A 181 -69.80 -10.83 20.38
CA GLY A 181 -70.70 -11.21 19.28
C GLY A 181 -70.95 -9.97 18.40
N ASN A 182 -71.16 -10.18 17.09
CA ASN A 182 -72.24 -9.65 16.24
C ASN A 182 -71.85 -9.23 14.80
N VAL A 183 -72.64 -9.77 13.85
CA VAL A 183 -73.00 -9.36 12.47
C VAL A 183 -71.97 -9.39 11.30
N SER A 184 -72.06 -10.48 10.54
CA SER A 184 -72.19 -10.63 9.07
C SER A 184 -71.67 -9.54 8.11
N ARG A 185 -70.70 -9.94 7.26
CA ARG A 185 -70.83 -10.03 5.79
C ARG A 185 -69.51 -10.55 5.18
N ASP A 186 -69.60 -11.68 4.51
CA ASP A 186 -68.52 -12.25 3.69
C ASP A 186 -68.33 -11.39 2.43
N PRO A 187 -67.08 -11.07 2.07
CA PRO A 187 -66.71 -11.19 0.67
C PRO A 187 -65.33 -11.85 0.54
N ALA A 188 -65.32 -13.18 0.60
CA ALA A 188 -64.36 -14.01 -0.12
C ALA A 188 -64.44 -13.76 -1.65
N ASP A 189 -64.06 -12.55 -2.11
CA ASP A 189 -63.79 -12.28 -3.52
C ASP A 189 -62.93 -11.02 -3.79
N ARG A 190 -62.29 -10.46 -2.75
CA ARG A 190 -61.36 -9.32 -2.89
C ARG A 190 -59.92 -9.58 -2.44
N ALA A 191 -59.59 -10.82 -2.07
CA ALA A 191 -58.25 -11.20 -1.63
C ALA A 191 -57.36 -11.82 -2.75
N ALA A 192 -57.87 -11.93 -3.99
CA ALA A 192 -57.15 -12.55 -5.10
C ALA A 192 -56.51 -11.58 -6.11
N SER A 193 -56.76 -10.26 -6.02
CA SER A 193 -56.21 -9.28 -6.99
C SER A 193 -55.20 -8.27 -6.40
N GLN A 194 -54.86 -8.38 -5.12
CA GLN A 194 -53.86 -7.52 -4.46
C GLN A 194 -52.62 -8.25 -3.91
N ARG A 195 -52.46 -9.55 -4.23
CA ARG A 195 -51.23 -10.32 -3.92
C ARG A 195 -50.27 -10.47 -5.11
N GLY A 196 -50.47 -9.70 -6.18
CA GLY A 196 -49.68 -9.81 -7.41
C GLY A 196 -48.80 -8.60 -7.76
N ARG A 197 -48.66 -7.59 -6.89
CA ARG A 197 -48.06 -6.29 -7.30
C ARG A 197 -47.02 -5.66 -6.38
N SER A 198 -46.44 -6.39 -5.42
CA SER A 198 -45.30 -5.86 -4.64
C SER A 198 -44.08 -6.77 -4.47
N ASP A 199 -44.12 -8.04 -4.86
CA ASP A 199 -42.93 -8.93 -4.83
C ASP A 199 -42.10 -8.92 -6.12
N THR A 200 -42.50 -8.12 -7.11
CA THR A 200 -41.71 -7.85 -8.32
C THR A 200 -40.87 -6.58 -8.24
N ALA A 201 -40.63 -6.08 -7.02
CA ALA A 201 -39.43 -5.32 -6.71
C ALA A 201 -38.23 -6.27 -6.91
N ARG A 202 -37.91 -6.50 -8.19
CA ARG A 202 -36.89 -7.37 -8.74
C ARG A 202 -35.79 -7.58 -7.71
N GLN A 203 -35.62 -8.83 -7.25
CA GLN A 203 -34.29 -9.35 -6.95
C GLN A 203 -33.42 -8.96 -8.15
N GLN A 204 -32.85 -7.76 -8.10
CA GLN A 204 -31.78 -7.39 -9.00
C GLN A 204 -30.71 -8.37 -8.59
N ASP A 205 -30.37 -9.28 -9.49
CA ASP A 205 -29.08 -9.94 -9.46
C ASP A 205 -28.06 -8.81 -9.37
N ASP A 206 -27.71 -8.45 -8.14
CA ASP A 206 -26.76 -7.41 -7.87
C ASP A 206 -25.45 -7.94 -8.46
N ASP A 207 -24.94 -7.25 -9.49
CA ASP A 207 -23.66 -7.59 -10.10
C ASP A 207 -22.57 -7.44 -9.02
N LEU A 208 -22.38 -8.43 -8.16
CA LEU A 208 -21.42 -8.38 -7.06
C LEU A 208 -20.04 -8.82 -7.53
N TYR A 209 -19.02 -8.15 -7.02
CA TYR A 209 -17.63 -8.41 -7.33
C TYR A 209 -16.85 -8.55 -6.04
N ALA A 210 -15.90 -9.48 -5.99
CA ALA A 210 -15.00 -9.61 -4.85
C ALA A 210 -13.55 -9.37 -5.25
N ALA A 211 -12.85 -8.53 -4.48
CA ALA A 211 -11.41 -8.36 -4.55
C ALA A 211 -10.79 -8.72 -3.21
N LEU A 212 -9.85 -9.66 -3.22
CA LEU A 212 -9.09 -10.07 -2.04
C LEU A 212 -7.62 -9.79 -2.28
N ASP A 213 -6.96 -9.17 -1.31
CA ASP A 213 -5.50 -9.04 -1.26
C ASP A 213 -4.95 -9.73 0.00
N LEU A 214 -3.99 -10.62 -0.21
CA LEU A 214 -3.14 -11.20 0.82
C LEU A 214 -1.77 -10.55 0.74
N GLY A 215 -1.56 -9.54 1.57
CA GLY A 215 -0.28 -8.82 1.66
C GLY A 215 0.61 -9.33 2.79
N THR A 216 1.80 -8.75 2.89
CA THR A 216 2.79 -9.05 3.93
C THR A 216 2.27 -8.83 5.35
N ASN A 217 1.45 -7.79 5.58
CA ASN A 217 0.93 -7.48 6.90
C ASN A 217 -0.55 -7.85 7.09
N ASN A 218 -1.38 -7.63 6.05
CA ASN A 218 -2.84 -7.70 6.16
C ASN A 218 -3.43 -8.64 5.11
N CYS A 219 -4.48 -9.36 5.51
CA CYS A 219 -5.39 -10.04 4.61
C CYS A 219 -6.70 -9.25 4.56
N ARG A 220 -7.16 -8.88 3.36
CA ARG A 220 -8.33 -8.01 3.18
C ARG A 220 -9.21 -8.47 2.03
N LEU A 221 -10.51 -8.26 2.18
CA LEU A 221 -11.53 -8.56 1.18
C LEU A 221 -12.47 -7.37 1.06
N LEU A 222 -12.84 -7.02 -0.18
CA LEU A 222 -13.98 -6.16 -0.50
C LEU A 222 -14.94 -6.89 -1.41
N ILE A 223 -16.23 -6.86 -1.06
CA ILE A 223 -17.32 -7.24 -1.94
C ILE A 223 -18.11 -5.98 -2.27
N ALA A 224 -18.25 -5.67 -3.55
CA ALA A 224 -18.82 -4.41 -3.99
C ALA A 224 -19.80 -4.57 -5.16
N GLN A 225 -20.72 -3.61 -5.24
CA GLN A 225 -21.74 -3.51 -6.27
C GLN A 225 -21.54 -2.22 -7.09
N PRO A 226 -21.47 -2.28 -8.43
CA PRO A 226 -21.37 -1.09 -9.27
C PRO A 226 -22.68 -0.28 -9.19
N THR A 227 -22.55 1.04 -8.98
CA THR A 227 -23.71 1.94 -8.82
C THR A 227 -23.86 2.89 -10.01
N ARG A 228 -22.82 3.69 -10.28
CA ARG A 228 -22.72 4.61 -11.42
C ARG A 228 -21.42 4.34 -12.18
N PRO A 229 -21.24 4.84 -13.41
CA PRO A 229 -19.97 4.70 -14.11
C PRO A 229 -18.79 5.16 -13.24
N GLY A 230 -17.84 4.26 -12.98
CA GLY A 230 -16.66 4.52 -12.15
C GLY A 230 -16.91 4.58 -10.64
N GLN A 231 -18.09 4.17 -10.15
CA GLN A 231 -18.42 4.17 -8.73
C GLN A 231 -19.09 2.87 -8.31
N PHE A 232 -18.69 2.35 -7.16
CA PHE A 232 -19.30 1.19 -6.53
C PHE A 232 -19.64 1.47 -5.07
N ARG A 233 -20.56 0.67 -4.53
CA ARG A 233 -20.89 0.61 -3.11
C ARG A 233 -20.27 -0.66 -2.53
N VAL A 234 -19.56 -0.53 -1.41
CA VAL A 234 -19.09 -1.69 -0.64
C VAL A 234 -20.30 -2.34 0.04
N VAL A 235 -20.47 -3.63 -0.19
CA VAL A 235 -21.55 -4.48 0.35
C VAL A 235 -21.04 -5.29 1.54
N ASP A 236 -19.80 -5.76 1.48
CA ASP A 236 -19.13 -6.45 2.56
C ASP A 236 -17.64 -6.14 2.52
N ALA A 237 -17.01 -6.18 3.69
CA ALA A 237 -15.58 -5.98 3.82
C ALA A 237 -15.04 -6.86 4.95
N PHE A 238 -13.78 -7.25 4.81
CA PHE A 238 -13.01 -7.91 5.85
C PHE A 238 -11.58 -7.38 5.82
N SER A 239 -10.98 -7.26 6.99
CA SER A 239 -9.57 -6.89 7.16
C SER A 239 -9.07 -7.53 8.44
N ARG A 240 -7.96 -8.25 8.36
CA ARG A 240 -7.27 -8.82 9.51
C ARG A 240 -5.77 -8.65 9.34
N ILE A 241 -5.10 -8.28 10.43
CA ILE A 241 -3.64 -8.27 10.51
C ILE A 241 -3.21 -9.73 10.66
N VAL A 242 -2.39 -10.21 9.73
CA VAL A 242 -1.91 -11.59 9.68
C VAL A 242 -0.39 -11.69 9.82
N ARG A 243 0.34 -10.59 9.50
CA ARG A 243 1.81 -10.53 9.52
C ARG A 243 2.44 -11.72 8.79
N LEU A 244 1.95 -12.02 7.57
CA LEU A 244 2.40 -13.15 6.76
C LEU A 244 3.92 -13.13 6.50
N GLY A 245 4.50 -11.94 6.30
CA GLY A 245 5.93 -11.80 6.03
C GLY A 245 6.81 -11.55 7.26
N GLU A 246 6.32 -11.82 8.47
CA GLU A 246 7.18 -11.72 9.66
C GLU A 246 8.34 -12.72 9.58
N GLY A 247 9.56 -12.27 9.86
CA GLY A 247 10.77 -13.09 9.79
C GLY A 247 11.20 -13.51 8.38
N LEU A 248 10.46 -13.13 7.34
CA LEU A 248 10.73 -13.52 5.96
C LEU A 248 12.08 -12.99 5.46
N ALA A 249 12.41 -11.74 5.79
CA ALA A 249 13.66 -11.12 5.35
C ALA A 249 14.90 -11.84 5.90
N ALA A 250 14.79 -12.44 7.09
CA ALA A 250 15.89 -13.15 7.74
C ALA A 250 15.98 -14.62 7.32
N THR A 251 14.84 -15.26 7.05
CA THR A 251 14.76 -16.73 6.83
C THR A 251 14.58 -17.13 5.37
N GLY A 252 14.11 -16.23 4.51
CA GLY A 252 13.71 -16.54 3.13
C GLY A 252 12.40 -17.35 3.02
N ARG A 253 11.72 -17.63 4.13
CA ARG A 253 10.53 -18.50 4.19
C ARG A 253 9.42 -17.89 5.03
N LEU A 254 8.17 -18.23 4.72
CA LEU A 254 7.02 -17.94 5.57
C LEU A 254 7.04 -18.88 6.78
N SER A 255 6.83 -18.34 7.99
CA SER A 255 6.72 -19.15 9.21
C SER A 255 5.39 -19.91 9.27
N ASP A 256 5.39 -21.05 9.97
CA ASP A 256 4.19 -21.87 10.13
C ASP A 256 3.09 -21.10 10.88
N GLU A 257 3.45 -20.31 11.89
CA GLU A 257 2.51 -19.49 12.64
C GLU A 257 1.87 -18.41 11.77
N ALA A 258 2.64 -17.76 10.89
CA ALA A 258 2.13 -16.73 10.00
C ALA A 258 1.24 -17.31 8.90
N MET A 259 1.60 -18.48 8.38
CA MET A 259 0.77 -19.23 7.44
C MET A 259 -0.57 -19.64 8.09
N GLU A 260 -0.55 -20.17 9.30
CA GLU A 260 -1.75 -20.59 10.02
C GLU A 260 -2.72 -19.43 10.26
N ARG A 261 -2.23 -18.29 10.78
CA ARG A 261 -3.06 -17.09 10.97
C ARG A 261 -3.65 -16.58 9.66
N SER A 262 -2.90 -16.70 8.57
CA SER A 262 -3.33 -16.28 7.24
C SER A 262 -4.41 -17.21 6.68
N VAL A 263 -4.26 -18.53 6.81
CA VAL A 263 -5.29 -19.52 6.45
C VAL A 263 -6.59 -19.26 7.22
N GLU A 264 -6.51 -19.01 8.52
CA GLU A 264 -7.70 -18.72 9.33
C GLU A 264 -8.40 -17.41 8.90
N ALA A 265 -7.64 -16.38 8.51
CA ALA A 265 -8.21 -15.18 7.92
C ALA A 265 -8.90 -15.47 6.57
N LEU A 266 -8.28 -16.30 5.74
CA LEU A 266 -8.77 -16.68 4.42
C LEU A 266 -10.02 -17.57 4.49
N LYS A 267 -10.15 -18.44 5.51
CA LYS A 267 -11.39 -19.18 5.78
C LYS A 267 -12.59 -18.25 6.01
N VAL A 268 -12.40 -17.14 6.73
CA VAL A 268 -13.43 -16.11 6.90
C VAL A 268 -13.77 -15.44 5.57
N CYS A 269 -12.76 -15.11 4.76
CA CYS A 269 -12.96 -14.58 3.41
C CYS A 269 -13.75 -15.55 2.52
N ALA A 270 -13.41 -16.84 2.56
CA ALA A 270 -14.06 -17.89 1.80
C ALA A 270 -15.54 -18.01 2.17
N ALA A 271 -15.87 -18.00 3.46
CA ALA A 271 -17.26 -18.01 3.92
C ALA A 271 -18.05 -16.79 3.43
N LYS A 272 -17.46 -15.57 3.46
CA LYS A 272 -18.08 -14.35 2.94
C LYS A 272 -18.31 -14.40 1.43
N ILE A 273 -17.38 -14.99 0.68
CA ILE A 273 -17.48 -15.18 -0.76
C ILE A 273 -18.56 -16.22 -1.09
N ALA A 274 -18.58 -17.36 -0.40
CA ALA A 274 -19.53 -18.45 -0.62
C ALA A 274 -20.98 -18.04 -0.30
N GLY A 275 -21.18 -17.17 0.70
CA GLY A 275 -22.49 -16.67 1.08
C GLY A 275 -23.14 -15.69 0.08
N ARG A 276 -22.51 -15.42 -1.08
CA ARG A 276 -22.99 -14.42 -2.05
C ARG A 276 -22.86 -14.91 -3.48
N LYS A 277 -23.85 -14.58 -4.32
CA LYS A 277 -23.77 -14.80 -5.77
C LYS A 277 -22.87 -13.74 -6.40
N LEU A 278 -21.59 -14.05 -6.50
CA LEU A 278 -20.61 -13.19 -7.16
C LEU A 278 -20.66 -13.36 -8.67
N ARG A 279 -20.47 -12.26 -9.36
CA ARG A 279 -20.38 -12.22 -10.82
C ARG A 279 -18.95 -12.44 -11.30
N LEU A 280 -17.99 -11.80 -10.62
CA LEU A 280 -16.55 -12.03 -10.80
C LEU A 280 -15.84 -11.90 -9.45
N LYS A 281 -14.74 -12.63 -9.28
CA LYS A 281 -13.81 -12.46 -8.17
C LYS A 281 -12.38 -12.45 -8.70
N ARG A 282 -11.50 -11.70 -8.04
CA ARG A 282 -10.05 -11.75 -8.27
C ARG A 282 -9.36 -11.70 -6.92
N LEU A 283 -8.53 -12.69 -6.64
CA LEU A 283 -7.89 -12.92 -5.35
C LEU A 283 -6.39 -12.94 -5.61
N ILE A 284 -5.65 -12.06 -4.94
CA ILE A 284 -4.21 -11.89 -5.20
C ILE A 284 -3.40 -12.08 -3.92
N ALA A 285 -2.17 -12.53 -4.08
CA ALA A 285 -1.12 -12.48 -3.08
C ALA A 285 0.04 -11.60 -3.59
N THR A 286 0.69 -10.86 -2.69
CA THR A 286 1.72 -9.88 -3.05
C THR A 286 3.12 -10.27 -2.56
N GLU A 287 3.94 -9.29 -2.16
CA GLU A 287 5.38 -9.42 -1.89
C GLU A 287 5.76 -10.60 -0.98
N ALA A 288 5.02 -10.89 0.09
CA ALA A 288 5.38 -11.99 1.00
C ALA A 288 5.36 -13.36 0.30
N CYS A 289 4.29 -13.69 -0.43
CA CYS A 289 4.21 -14.93 -1.18
C CYS A 289 5.17 -14.96 -2.37
N ARG A 290 5.44 -13.81 -2.98
CA ARG A 290 6.38 -13.70 -4.10
C ARG A 290 7.84 -13.89 -3.68
N ALA A 291 8.22 -13.37 -2.51
CA ALA A 291 9.59 -13.39 -2.03
C ALA A 291 9.96 -14.69 -1.29
N ALA A 292 8.97 -15.39 -0.72
CA ALA A 292 9.21 -16.61 0.04
C ALA A 292 9.44 -17.84 -0.85
N GLU A 293 10.46 -18.63 -0.50
CA GLU A 293 10.75 -19.91 -1.17
C GLU A 293 9.55 -20.88 -1.09
N ASN A 294 8.86 -20.92 0.05
CA ASN A 294 7.67 -21.74 0.29
C ASN A 294 6.35 -21.03 -0.06
N GLY A 295 6.39 -19.88 -0.74
CA GLY A 295 5.21 -19.11 -1.14
C GLY A 295 4.22 -19.91 -2.00
N PRO A 296 4.66 -20.59 -3.09
CA PRO A 296 3.77 -21.42 -3.92
C PRO A 296 3.10 -22.55 -3.13
N ALA A 297 3.87 -23.29 -2.33
CA ALA A 297 3.34 -24.39 -1.51
C ALA A 297 2.30 -23.90 -0.48
N PHE A 298 2.51 -22.71 0.08
CA PHE A 298 1.52 -22.07 0.94
C PHE A 298 0.22 -21.75 0.21
N LEU A 299 0.28 -21.28 -1.05
CA LEU A 299 -0.92 -21.00 -1.83
C LEU A 299 -1.68 -22.28 -2.23
N ASP A 300 -0.97 -23.37 -2.50
CA ASP A 300 -1.58 -24.69 -2.71
C ASP A 300 -2.37 -25.13 -1.47
N ARG A 301 -1.76 -25.00 -0.28
CA ARG A 301 -2.43 -25.25 1.00
C ARG A 301 -3.67 -24.36 1.19
N VAL A 302 -3.58 -23.07 0.88
CA VAL A 302 -4.74 -22.15 0.94
C VAL A 302 -5.87 -22.65 0.04
N ARG A 303 -5.56 -23.08 -1.18
CA ARG A 303 -6.54 -23.60 -2.12
C ARG A 303 -7.20 -24.88 -1.60
N GLU A 304 -6.43 -25.80 -1.04
CA GLU A 304 -6.94 -27.05 -0.46
C GLU A 304 -7.85 -26.80 0.74
N GLU A 305 -7.45 -25.94 1.67
CA GLU A 305 -8.19 -25.71 2.91
C GLU A 305 -9.38 -24.76 2.78
N THR A 306 -9.36 -23.84 1.82
CA THR A 306 -10.35 -22.76 1.71
C THR A 306 -11.12 -22.73 0.39
N GLY A 307 -10.63 -23.43 -0.64
CA GLY A 307 -11.15 -23.35 -2.00
C GLY A 307 -10.88 -21.99 -2.69
N LEU A 308 -10.04 -21.13 -2.11
CA LEU A 308 -9.64 -19.87 -2.71
C LEU A 308 -8.39 -20.06 -3.56
N ASP A 309 -8.51 -19.76 -4.85
CA ASP A 309 -7.41 -19.77 -5.81
C ASP A 309 -6.83 -18.35 -5.91
N LEU A 310 -5.66 -18.13 -5.32
CA LEU A 310 -4.96 -16.84 -5.28
C LEU A 310 -3.84 -16.83 -6.31
N GLU A 311 -3.73 -15.74 -7.07
CA GLU A 311 -2.58 -15.52 -7.98
C GLU A 311 -1.52 -14.64 -7.31
N ILE A 312 -0.23 -14.97 -7.47
CA ILE A 312 0.85 -14.05 -7.10
C ILE A 312 0.96 -13.01 -8.20
N VAL A 313 0.67 -11.75 -7.88
CA VAL A 313 0.83 -10.64 -8.83
C VAL A 313 2.27 -10.16 -8.90
N ASP A 314 2.68 -9.58 -10.03
CA ASP A 314 3.97 -8.91 -10.16
C ASP A 314 3.91 -7.45 -9.64
N ARG A 315 5.09 -6.87 -9.42
CA ARG A 315 5.24 -5.51 -8.88
C ARG A 315 4.67 -4.42 -9.81
N GLU A 316 4.77 -4.62 -11.13
CA GLU A 316 4.18 -3.70 -12.10
C GLU A 316 2.65 -3.67 -11.96
N THR A 317 2.04 -4.85 -11.85
CA THR A 317 0.60 -5.00 -11.67
C THR A 317 0.15 -4.35 -10.36
N GLU A 318 0.90 -4.51 -9.27
CA GLU A 318 0.60 -3.82 -8.00
C GLU A 318 0.61 -2.31 -8.16
N ALA A 319 1.66 -1.73 -8.75
CA ALA A 319 1.76 -0.29 -9.00
C ALA A 319 0.59 0.21 -9.88
N ARG A 320 0.27 -0.51 -10.96
CA ARG A 320 -0.86 -0.16 -11.84
C ARG A 320 -2.21 -0.25 -11.12
N LEU A 321 -2.40 -1.24 -10.25
CA LEU A 321 -3.63 -1.42 -9.47
C LEU A 321 -3.77 -0.32 -8.41
N ALA A 322 -2.69 0.07 -7.74
CA ALA A 322 -2.68 1.21 -6.80
C ALA A 322 -3.15 2.49 -7.50
N VAL A 323 -2.62 2.78 -8.70
CA VAL A 323 -3.07 3.91 -9.55
C VAL A 323 -4.55 3.80 -9.91
N ALA A 324 -5.00 2.62 -10.35
CA ALA A 324 -6.41 2.41 -10.72
C ALA A 324 -7.37 2.59 -9.53
N GLY A 325 -6.96 2.16 -8.33
CA GLY A 325 -7.74 2.29 -7.09
C GLY A 325 -7.89 3.73 -6.60
N CYS A 326 -6.87 4.56 -6.84
CA CYS A 326 -6.83 5.95 -6.38
C CYS A 326 -7.39 6.96 -7.40
N SER A 327 -7.73 6.51 -8.60
CA SER A 327 -8.12 7.36 -9.74
C SER A 327 -9.14 8.48 -9.43
N SER A 328 -10.13 8.21 -8.58
CA SER A 328 -11.17 9.17 -8.21
C SER A 328 -10.71 10.31 -7.29
N LEU A 329 -9.53 10.19 -6.68
CA LEU A 329 -8.97 11.17 -5.74
C LEU A 329 -8.00 12.15 -6.40
N ILE A 330 -7.60 11.89 -7.65
CA ILE A 330 -6.66 12.76 -8.36
C ILE A 330 -7.31 14.11 -8.66
N ASP A 331 -6.62 15.18 -8.28
CA ASP A 331 -7.05 16.53 -8.59
C ASP A 331 -7.18 16.76 -10.11
N ARG A 332 -8.23 17.48 -10.51
CA ARG A 332 -8.49 17.74 -11.94
C ARG A 332 -7.55 18.80 -12.51
N GLY A 333 -7.04 19.70 -11.67
CA GLY A 333 -6.13 20.77 -12.07
C GLY A 333 -4.64 20.47 -11.89
N THR A 334 -4.27 19.24 -11.54
CA THR A 334 -2.85 18.86 -11.38
C THR A 334 -2.23 18.52 -12.73
N ASP A 335 -0.98 18.92 -12.92
CA ASP A 335 -0.14 18.60 -14.07
C ASP A 335 0.63 17.30 -13.84
N GLY A 336 0.86 16.93 -12.58
CA GLY A 336 1.51 15.67 -12.22
C GLY A 336 1.05 15.10 -10.90
N LEU A 337 1.41 13.84 -10.67
CA LEU A 337 1.21 13.14 -9.41
C LEU A 337 2.37 12.18 -9.14
N VAL A 338 2.82 12.15 -7.88
CA VAL A 338 3.61 11.03 -7.34
C VAL A 338 2.69 10.20 -6.48
N LEU A 339 2.31 9.03 -6.98
CA LEU A 339 1.49 8.07 -6.25
C LEU A 339 2.39 7.07 -5.57
N PHE A 340 2.10 6.73 -4.31
CA PHE A 340 2.81 5.67 -3.62
C PHE A 340 1.90 4.82 -2.74
N ASP A 341 2.22 3.54 -2.65
CA ASP A 341 1.59 2.57 -1.75
C ASP A 341 2.66 2.03 -0.80
N ILE A 342 2.53 2.32 0.50
CA ILE A 342 3.46 1.81 1.52
C ILE A 342 2.88 0.51 2.07
N GLY A 343 3.37 -0.60 1.53
CA GLY A 343 2.99 -1.94 1.91
C GLY A 343 3.74 -2.47 3.14
N GLY A 344 3.52 -3.75 3.44
CA GLY A 344 4.25 -4.43 4.51
C GLY A 344 5.65 -4.88 4.11
N GLY A 345 5.79 -5.46 2.92
CA GLY A 345 7.08 -5.97 2.42
C GLY A 345 7.71 -5.12 1.31
N SER A 346 6.89 -4.41 0.54
CA SER A 346 7.32 -3.53 -0.54
C SER A 346 6.65 -2.16 -0.43
N SER A 347 7.17 -1.19 -1.18
CA SER A 347 6.52 0.10 -1.42
C SER A 347 6.58 0.46 -2.89
N GLU A 348 5.42 0.64 -3.51
CA GLU A 348 5.30 1.00 -4.92
C GLU A 348 5.27 2.52 -5.07
N ILE A 349 5.99 3.06 -6.05
CA ILE A 349 5.94 4.48 -6.44
C ILE A 349 5.66 4.56 -7.94
N ALA A 350 4.73 5.43 -8.33
CA ALA A 350 4.41 5.72 -9.72
C ALA A 350 4.38 7.24 -9.98
N LEU A 351 5.11 7.66 -11.01
CA LEU A 351 5.16 9.03 -11.50
C LEU A 351 4.19 9.17 -12.67
N ILE A 352 3.18 10.02 -12.49
CA ILE A 352 2.07 10.17 -13.44
C ILE A 352 2.08 11.59 -13.98
N ASP A 353 2.26 11.70 -15.30
CA ASP A 353 2.23 12.98 -16.00
C ASP A 353 0.85 13.21 -16.59
N LEU A 354 0.21 14.30 -16.19
CA LEU A 354 -1.14 14.68 -16.57
C LEU A 354 -1.16 16.05 -17.28
N SER A 355 0.00 16.60 -17.58
CA SER A 355 0.16 17.91 -18.22
C SER A 355 -0.37 17.89 -19.66
N GLU A 356 -0.31 16.73 -20.32
CA GLU A 356 -0.75 16.54 -21.70
C GLU A 356 -1.72 15.35 -21.85
N ASN A 357 -2.68 15.48 -22.77
CA ASN A 357 -3.50 14.37 -23.28
C ASN A 357 -4.22 13.51 -22.22
N ARG A 358 -4.61 14.09 -21.09
CA ARG A 358 -5.27 13.39 -19.97
C ARG A 358 -6.45 12.53 -20.45
N THR A 359 -6.36 11.24 -20.17
CA THR A 359 -7.42 10.25 -20.44
C THR A 359 -8.08 9.81 -19.13
N ASN A 360 -9.23 9.13 -19.24
CA ASN A 360 -9.92 8.57 -18.08
C ASN A 360 -9.18 7.38 -17.46
N ARG A 361 -8.24 6.75 -18.18
CA ARG A 361 -7.46 5.61 -17.68
C ARG A 361 -6.08 6.09 -17.27
N LEU A 362 -5.95 6.40 -15.98
CA LEU A 362 -4.75 7.01 -15.42
C LEU A 362 -3.50 6.13 -15.48
N SER A 363 -3.67 4.80 -15.54
CA SER A 363 -2.54 3.90 -15.76
C SER A 363 -1.80 4.15 -17.08
N ASP A 364 -2.47 4.77 -18.06
CA ASP A 364 -1.88 5.09 -19.36
C ASP A 364 -0.97 6.33 -19.31
N HIS A 365 -0.97 7.04 -18.17
CA HIS A 365 -0.19 8.25 -17.89
C HIS A 365 0.99 7.99 -16.96
N ILE A 366 1.22 6.74 -16.57
CA ILE A 366 2.40 6.35 -15.80
C ILE A 366 3.62 6.52 -16.71
N ARG A 367 4.50 7.47 -16.37
CA ARG A 367 5.75 7.69 -17.08
C ARG A 367 6.86 6.80 -16.56
N ALA A 368 6.87 6.59 -15.26
CA ALA A 368 7.82 5.72 -14.59
C ALA A 368 7.20 5.14 -13.32
N TRP A 369 7.66 3.97 -12.93
CA TRP A 369 7.29 3.34 -11.67
C TRP A 369 8.46 2.53 -11.12
N THR A 370 8.45 2.30 -9.82
CA THR A 370 9.37 1.38 -9.14
C THR A 370 8.65 0.71 -7.97
N SER A 371 9.17 -0.43 -7.52
CA SER A 371 8.73 -1.09 -6.29
C SER A 371 9.96 -1.35 -5.45
N LEU A 372 10.06 -0.64 -4.33
CA LEU A 372 11.13 -0.79 -3.37
C LEU A 372 10.90 -2.09 -2.60
N PRO A 373 11.93 -2.93 -2.39
CA PRO A 373 11.85 -4.12 -1.55
C PRO A 373 11.84 -3.76 -0.05
N MET A 374 11.18 -2.67 0.31
CA MET A 374 11.06 -2.13 1.66
C MET A 374 9.63 -1.70 1.90
N GLY A 375 8.98 -2.34 2.86
CA GLY A 375 7.72 -1.94 3.43
C GLY A 375 7.86 -1.80 4.94
N VAL A 376 6.74 -1.54 5.62
CA VAL A 376 6.78 -1.24 7.06
C VAL A 376 7.26 -2.42 7.91
N VAL A 377 6.99 -3.66 7.49
CA VAL A 377 7.42 -4.88 8.22
C VAL A 377 8.91 -5.10 8.02
N THR A 378 9.36 -5.13 6.77
CA THR A 378 10.78 -5.42 6.45
C THR A 378 11.72 -4.35 7.01
N LEU A 379 11.32 -3.07 6.95
CA LEU A 379 12.11 -1.98 7.52
C LEU A 379 12.06 -1.98 9.06
N SER A 380 10.90 -2.26 9.66
CA SER A 380 10.79 -2.38 11.12
C SER A 380 11.65 -3.52 11.68
N GLU A 381 11.63 -4.70 11.05
CA GLU A 381 12.44 -5.84 11.48
C GLU A 381 13.94 -5.56 11.40
N ARG A 382 14.39 -4.89 10.33
CA ARG A 382 15.79 -4.53 10.14
C ARG A 382 16.32 -3.59 11.23
N TYR A 383 15.48 -2.68 11.73
CA TYR A 383 15.87 -1.64 12.69
C TYR A 383 15.24 -1.82 14.09
N GLY A 384 14.62 -2.97 14.37
CA GLY A 384 14.08 -3.34 15.68
C GLY A 384 12.66 -2.85 16.00
N GLY A 385 12.14 -1.80 15.35
CA GLY A 385 10.73 -1.36 15.36
C GLY A 385 10.14 -0.82 16.68
N GLY A 386 10.33 -1.51 17.80
CA GLY A 386 9.74 -1.18 19.09
C GLY A 386 10.31 0.09 19.72
N THR A 387 11.64 0.22 19.73
CA THR A 387 12.34 1.42 20.19
C THR A 387 13.03 2.07 19.00
N VAL A 388 12.48 3.18 18.53
CA VAL A 388 13.03 3.94 17.41
C VAL A 388 13.42 5.31 17.94
N THR A 389 14.71 5.58 18.03
CA THR A 389 15.23 6.91 18.36
C THR A 389 15.23 7.79 17.10
N ARG A 390 15.53 9.08 17.27
CA ARG A 390 15.73 10.01 16.13
C ARG A 390 16.81 9.48 15.18
N GLU A 391 17.92 9.01 15.73
CA GLU A 391 19.05 8.46 14.99
C GLU A 391 18.65 7.20 14.20
N THR A 392 17.90 6.29 14.84
CA THR A 392 17.37 5.09 14.16
C THR A 392 16.40 5.47 13.04
N PHE A 393 15.51 6.43 13.29
CA PHE A 393 14.58 6.91 12.28
C PHE A 393 15.32 7.54 11.09
N ASP A 394 16.33 8.38 11.35
CA ASP A 394 17.11 9.01 10.28
C ASP A 394 17.92 7.98 9.49
N ALA A 395 18.42 6.93 10.14
CA ALA A 395 19.04 5.79 9.46
C ALA A 395 18.04 5.03 8.58
N MET A 396 16.81 4.79 9.06
CA MET A 396 15.74 4.21 8.22
C MET A 396 15.44 5.08 7.00
N VAL A 397 15.36 6.41 7.16
CA VAL A 397 15.13 7.34 6.05
C VAL A 397 16.27 7.26 5.04
N ALA A 398 17.52 7.31 5.49
CA ALA A 398 18.70 7.24 4.62
C ALA A 398 18.78 5.91 3.84
N ASP A 399 18.43 4.78 4.47
CA ASP A 399 18.35 3.47 3.81
C ASP A 399 17.31 3.50 2.67
N VAL A 400 16.12 4.07 2.93
CA VAL A 400 15.09 4.24 1.89
C VAL A 400 15.53 5.19 0.78
N GLU A 401 16.18 6.31 1.12
CA GLU A 401 16.72 7.25 0.15
C GLU A 401 17.76 6.60 -0.77
N SER A 402 18.61 5.71 -0.24
CA SER A 402 19.60 4.99 -1.05
C SER A 402 18.97 4.11 -2.14
N HIS A 403 17.84 3.47 -1.83
CA HIS A 403 17.11 2.67 -2.81
C HIS A 403 16.36 3.55 -3.81
N LEU A 404 15.82 4.69 -3.37
CA LEU A 404 15.18 5.68 -4.25
C LEU A 404 16.18 6.37 -5.17
N ALA A 405 17.43 6.55 -4.75
CA ALA A 405 18.49 7.17 -5.56
C ALA A 405 18.78 6.36 -6.83
N ALA A 406 18.59 5.03 -6.79
CA ALA A 406 18.71 4.17 -7.97
C ALA A 406 17.57 4.37 -8.99
N PHE A 407 16.45 4.97 -8.58
CA PHE A 407 15.33 5.29 -9.46
C PHE A 407 15.52 6.66 -10.13
N MET A 408 16.15 6.62 -11.31
CA MET A 408 16.43 7.78 -12.16
C MET A 408 15.80 7.60 -13.55
N PRO A 409 14.47 7.69 -13.67
CA PRO A 409 13.82 7.63 -14.99
C PRO A 409 14.29 8.77 -15.88
N GLN A 410 14.68 8.42 -17.09
CA GLN A 410 14.99 9.37 -18.16
C GLN A 410 13.66 9.96 -18.69
N ASP A 411 13.70 11.18 -19.23
CA ASP A 411 12.56 11.84 -19.89
C ASP A 411 11.35 12.13 -18.98
N LEU A 412 11.57 12.39 -17.69
CA LEU A 412 10.53 12.96 -16.85
C LEU A 412 10.33 14.46 -17.11
N PRO A 413 9.09 14.97 -17.00
CA PRO A 413 8.86 16.40 -16.91
C PRO A 413 9.67 17.06 -15.78
N SER A 414 10.28 18.22 -16.05
CA SER A 414 11.17 18.93 -15.12
C SER A 414 10.51 19.27 -13.78
N PHE A 415 9.18 19.39 -13.76
CA PHE A 415 8.45 19.70 -12.54
C PHE A 415 8.51 18.59 -11.48
N PHE A 416 8.83 17.34 -11.84
CA PHE A 416 9.12 16.29 -10.86
C PHE A 416 10.47 16.47 -10.16
N SER A 417 11.37 17.26 -10.74
CA SER A 417 12.66 17.64 -10.15
C SER A 417 12.58 18.90 -9.28
N GLY A 418 11.39 19.50 -9.15
CA GLY A 418 11.19 20.76 -8.42
C GLY A 418 11.40 22.01 -9.27
N ASP A 419 11.66 21.86 -10.57
CA ASP A 419 11.88 22.97 -11.49
C ASP A 419 10.57 23.39 -12.20
N GLY A 420 10.09 24.60 -11.89
CA GLY A 420 9.01 25.28 -12.63
C GLY A 420 7.70 25.47 -11.86
N ASP A 421 6.73 26.13 -12.50
CA ASP A 421 5.41 26.49 -11.94
C ASP A 421 4.39 25.35 -11.94
N ALA A 422 4.76 24.14 -12.38
CA ALA A 422 3.78 23.08 -12.60
C ALA A 422 3.22 22.53 -11.28
N ARG A 423 1.91 22.27 -11.28
CA ARG A 423 1.22 21.81 -10.08
C ARG A 423 1.28 20.29 -10.01
N TYR A 424 2.09 19.74 -9.11
CA TYR A 424 1.99 18.33 -8.75
C TYR A 424 1.74 18.16 -7.25
N HIS A 425 1.22 16.99 -6.89
CA HIS A 425 1.02 16.62 -5.49
C HIS A 425 1.38 15.16 -5.25
N LEU A 426 1.53 14.84 -3.97
CA LEU A 426 1.68 13.46 -3.52
C LEU A 426 0.30 12.83 -3.34
N LEU A 427 0.16 11.54 -3.68
CA LEU A 427 -1.00 10.74 -3.32
C LEU A 427 -0.53 9.43 -2.69
N GLY A 428 -0.68 9.34 -1.38
CA GLY A 428 -0.31 8.16 -0.63
C GLY A 428 -1.51 7.26 -0.38
N THR A 429 -1.29 5.95 -0.38
CA THR A 429 -2.26 4.95 0.09
C THR A 429 -1.67 4.01 1.16
N SER A 430 -2.53 3.12 1.68
CA SER A 430 -2.25 2.12 2.72
C SER A 430 -2.17 2.67 4.15
N GLY A 431 -1.79 1.81 5.09
CA GLY A 431 -1.94 2.00 6.53
C GLY A 431 -1.17 3.19 7.09
N THR A 432 0.02 3.48 6.56
CA THR A 432 0.87 4.56 7.06
C THR A 432 0.20 5.92 6.93
N VAL A 433 -0.13 6.32 5.71
CA VAL A 433 -0.71 7.64 5.42
C VAL A 433 -2.12 7.79 5.98
N THR A 434 -2.91 6.72 6.00
CA THR A 434 -4.24 6.74 6.62
C THR A 434 -4.17 6.88 8.14
N THR A 435 -3.13 6.33 8.76
CA THR A 435 -2.85 6.52 10.20
C THR A 435 -2.41 7.95 10.49
N LEU A 436 -1.50 8.51 9.67
CA LEU A 436 -1.08 9.91 9.80
C LEU A 436 -2.27 10.87 9.67
N ALA A 437 -3.16 10.66 8.69
CA ALA A 437 -4.39 11.46 8.59
C ALA A 437 -5.29 11.30 9.82
N GLY A 438 -5.47 10.08 10.34
CA GLY A 438 -6.25 9.85 11.55
C GLY A 438 -5.68 10.56 12.79
N LEU A 439 -4.35 10.66 12.87
CA LEU A 439 -3.64 11.39 13.92
C LEU A 439 -3.77 12.91 13.74
N HIS A 440 -3.52 13.42 12.53
CA HIS A 440 -3.67 14.83 12.21
C HIS A 440 -5.09 15.34 12.52
N LEU A 441 -6.11 14.55 12.20
CA LEU A 441 -7.52 14.84 12.49
C LEU A 441 -7.93 14.55 13.95
N GLU A 442 -7.01 14.04 14.77
CA GLU A 442 -7.23 13.69 16.19
C GLU A 442 -8.47 12.83 16.42
N LEU A 443 -8.65 11.82 15.55
CA LEU A 443 -9.87 11.02 15.61
C LEU A 443 -9.89 10.15 16.87
N PRO A 444 -11.04 10.08 17.59
CA PRO A 444 -11.18 9.22 18.76
C PRO A 444 -11.18 7.72 18.41
N ARG A 445 -11.32 7.40 17.13
CA ARG A 445 -11.19 6.08 16.50
C ARG A 445 -11.05 6.27 15.00
N TYR A 446 -10.40 5.31 14.33
CA TYR A 446 -10.32 5.34 12.88
C TYR A 446 -11.71 5.40 12.21
N ASP A 447 -11.91 6.39 11.32
CA ASP A 447 -13.11 6.51 10.49
C ASP A 447 -12.70 6.81 9.04
N ARG A 448 -12.78 5.78 8.18
CA ARG A 448 -12.49 5.86 6.75
C ARG A 448 -13.18 7.03 6.06
N ARG A 449 -14.41 7.38 6.43
CA ARG A 449 -15.19 8.45 5.78
C ARG A 449 -14.60 9.83 6.03
N LYS A 450 -13.85 9.98 7.13
CA LYS A 450 -13.14 11.21 7.48
C LYS A 450 -11.72 11.23 6.94
N VAL A 451 -11.09 10.07 6.75
CA VAL A 451 -9.69 9.94 6.32
C VAL A 451 -9.53 9.92 4.80
N ASP A 452 -10.41 9.21 4.09
CA ASP A 452 -10.28 9.01 2.65
C ASP A 452 -10.48 10.32 1.87
N GLY A 453 -9.46 10.71 1.09
CA GLY A 453 -9.46 11.89 0.24
C GLY A 453 -9.05 13.19 0.92
N VAL A 454 -8.65 13.16 2.20
CA VAL A 454 -8.13 14.31 2.95
C VAL A 454 -6.84 14.83 2.34
N TRP A 455 -6.68 16.15 2.40
CA TRP A 455 -5.43 16.83 2.11
C TRP A 455 -4.67 17.10 3.39
N LEU A 456 -3.38 16.80 3.38
CA LEU A 456 -2.41 17.18 4.40
C LEU A 456 -1.40 18.12 3.75
N SER A 457 -1.16 19.27 4.36
CA SER A 457 -0.03 20.13 3.97
C SER A 457 1.29 19.51 4.39
N ARG A 458 2.40 20.02 3.85
CA ARG A 458 3.74 19.67 4.30
C ARG A 458 3.87 19.81 5.83
N ALA A 459 3.41 20.95 6.37
CA ALA A 459 3.47 21.25 7.80
C ALA A 459 2.60 20.30 8.66
N ASP A 460 1.45 19.85 8.14
CA ASP A 460 0.59 18.89 8.85
C ASP A 460 1.28 17.54 9.02
N VAL A 461 1.98 17.08 7.98
CA VAL A 461 2.76 15.83 8.03
C VAL A 461 3.94 15.98 8.98
N ASP A 462 4.70 17.09 8.89
CA ASP A 462 5.85 17.36 9.77
C ASP A 462 5.43 17.38 11.24
N THR A 463 4.38 18.13 11.57
CA THR A 463 3.85 18.22 12.94
C THR A 463 3.39 16.86 13.47
N THR A 464 2.73 16.07 12.62
CA THR A 464 2.24 14.73 13.02
C THR A 464 3.40 13.76 13.22
N LEU A 465 4.44 13.85 12.39
CA LEU A 465 5.64 13.03 12.48
C LEU A 465 6.44 13.34 13.74
N GLU A 466 6.69 14.62 14.04
CA GLU A 466 7.38 15.03 15.27
C GLU A 466 6.64 14.57 16.52
N ARG A 467 5.30 14.68 16.52
CA ARG A 467 4.48 14.13 17.61
C ARG A 467 4.65 12.62 17.76
N LEU A 468 4.65 11.86 16.66
CA LEU A 468 4.86 10.41 16.69
C LEU A 468 6.25 10.02 17.22
N LEU A 469 7.28 10.77 16.85
CA LEU A 469 8.66 10.55 17.32
C LEU A 469 8.83 10.86 18.80
N SER A 470 8.02 11.78 19.35
CA SER A 470 7.99 12.07 20.79
C SER A 470 7.37 10.95 21.63
N TRP A 471 6.61 10.04 21.02
CA TRP A 471 5.90 8.97 21.72
C TRP A 471 6.75 7.71 21.85
N ASN A 472 6.70 7.09 23.01
CA ASN A 472 7.19 5.72 23.22
C ASN A 472 6.22 4.67 22.65
N PHE A 473 6.63 3.40 22.66
CA PHE A 473 5.82 2.29 22.13
C PHE A 473 4.41 2.21 22.76
N ASN A 474 4.30 2.36 24.08
CA ASN A 474 3.02 2.23 24.78
C ASN A 474 2.07 3.39 24.45
N GLU A 475 2.61 4.61 24.29
CA GLU A 475 1.83 5.77 23.85
C GLU A 475 1.32 5.59 22.42
N ARG A 476 2.16 5.06 21.51
CA ARG A 476 1.73 4.71 20.15
C ARG A 476 0.66 3.62 20.17
N ALA A 477 0.85 2.56 20.96
CA ALA A 477 -0.08 1.44 21.08
C ALA A 477 -1.44 1.87 21.66
N ALA A 478 -1.45 2.82 22.60
CA ALA A 478 -2.66 3.36 23.22
C ALA A 478 -3.45 4.30 22.29
N ASN A 479 -2.84 4.77 21.20
CA ASN A 479 -3.52 5.67 20.27
C ASN A 479 -4.63 4.93 19.48
N PRO A 480 -5.89 5.42 19.48
CA PRO A 480 -7.01 4.73 18.82
C PRO A 480 -6.90 4.57 17.30
N CYS A 481 -6.07 5.39 16.64
CA CYS A 481 -5.84 5.32 15.20
C CYS A 481 -4.65 4.44 14.82
N ILE A 482 -3.77 4.09 15.77
CA ILE A 482 -2.60 3.23 15.57
C ILE A 482 -2.93 1.81 16.03
N GLY A 483 -3.18 1.64 17.34
CA GLY A 483 -3.38 0.35 18.00
C GLY A 483 -2.08 -0.43 18.22
N ALA A 484 -2.13 -1.41 19.13
CA ALA A 484 -0.97 -2.23 19.51
C ALA A 484 -0.32 -2.95 18.31
N ASP A 485 -1.14 -3.53 17.43
CA ASP A 485 -0.67 -4.32 16.27
C ASP A 485 0.11 -3.51 15.21
N ARG A 486 0.18 -2.18 15.34
CA ARG A 486 0.91 -1.30 14.41
C ARG A 486 1.88 -0.34 15.10
N ALA A 487 1.99 -0.39 16.43
CA ALA A 487 2.81 0.53 17.21
C ALA A 487 4.31 0.38 16.94
N ASP A 488 4.74 -0.83 16.59
CA ASP A 488 6.09 -1.20 16.11
C ASP A 488 6.34 -0.79 14.66
N LEU A 489 5.30 -0.79 13.80
CA LEU A 489 5.44 -0.56 12.36
C LEU A 489 5.32 0.92 11.94
N VAL A 490 4.61 1.74 12.72
CA VAL A 490 4.20 3.08 12.27
C VAL A 490 5.37 4.02 11.94
N LEU A 491 6.46 3.97 12.71
CA LEU A 491 7.63 4.84 12.48
C LEU A 491 8.43 4.39 11.25
N ALA A 492 8.55 3.09 10.99
CA ALA A 492 9.14 2.58 9.76
C ALA A 492 8.36 3.06 8.52
N GLY A 493 7.03 3.02 8.58
CA GLY A 493 6.18 3.60 7.53
C GLY A 493 6.41 5.11 7.35
N CYS A 494 6.56 5.85 8.44
CA CYS A 494 6.86 7.27 8.38
C CYS A 494 8.24 7.56 7.78
N ALA A 495 9.24 6.72 8.04
CA ALA A 495 10.57 6.85 7.44
C ALA A 495 10.52 6.66 5.91
N ILE A 496 9.74 5.69 5.41
CA ILE A 496 9.51 5.50 3.98
C ILE A 496 8.83 6.73 3.37
N LEU A 497 7.78 7.23 4.03
CA LEU A 497 7.08 8.45 3.58
C LEU A 497 8.04 9.65 3.52
N GLU A 498 8.87 9.83 4.54
CA GLU A 498 9.80 10.96 4.62
C GLU A 498 10.85 10.91 3.51
N ALA A 499 11.41 9.73 3.22
CA ALA A 499 12.30 9.55 2.07
C ALA A 499 11.61 9.90 0.73
N ILE A 500 10.35 9.51 0.55
CA ILE A 500 9.56 9.86 -0.64
C ILE A 500 9.34 11.39 -0.72
N ARG A 501 9.01 12.05 0.41
CA ARG A 501 8.81 13.51 0.46
C ARG A 501 10.08 14.30 0.18
N LYS A 502 11.24 13.80 0.62
CA LYS A 502 12.55 14.38 0.30
C LYS A 502 12.88 14.22 -1.19
N ARG A 503 12.58 13.06 -1.77
CA ARG A 503 12.81 12.78 -3.19
C ARG A 503 11.89 13.58 -4.12
N TRP A 504 10.63 13.78 -3.74
CA TRP A 504 9.65 14.56 -4.49
C TRP A 504 8.96 15.60 -3.59
N PRO A 505 9.60 16.76 -3.37
CA PRO A 505 9.07 17.81 -2.50
C PRO A 505 7.75 18.39 -3.01
N SER A 506 6.69 18.28 -2.21
CA SER A 506 5.39 18.86 -2.54
C SER A 506 4.75 19.51 -1.32
N GLU A 507 4.03 20.62 -1.55
CA GLU A 507 3.31 21.36 -0.51
C GLU A 507 2.11 20.61 0.05
N ARG A 508 1.56 19.64 -0.69
CA ARG A 508 0.37 18.92 -0.29
C ARG A 508 0.42 17.44 -0.67
N MET A 509 -0.11 16.62 0.23
CA MET A 509 -0.32 15.20 0.03
C MET A 509 -1.80 14.88 0.18
N ARG A 510 -2.32 14.05 -0.72
CA ARG A 510 -3.67 13.50 -0.61
C ARG A 510 -3.61 12.08 -0.06
N VAL A 511 -4.47 11.79 0.91
CA VAL A 511 -4.57 10.47 1.53
C VAL A 511 -5.65 9.65 0.86
N ALA A 512 -5.34 8.42 0.48
CA ALA A 512 -6.28 7.44 -0.04
C ALA A 512 -6.42 6.28 0.95
N ASP A 513 -7.65 6.02 1.39
CA ASP A 513 -8.00 4.73 2.01
C ASP A 513 -8.61 3.83 0.92
N ARG A 514 -7.88 3.70 -0.19
CA ARG A 514 -8.21 2.93 -1.39
C ARG A 514 -6.91 2.51 -2.05
N GLY A 515 -6.81 1.28 -2.55
CA GLY A 515 -5.57 0.80 -3.15
C GLY A 515 -5.82 -0.37 -4.09
N LEU A 516 -5.04 -1.44 -3.93
CA LEU A 516 -5.08 -2.61 -4.80
C LEU A 516 -6.49 -3.18 -4.96
N ARG A 517 -7.27 -3.35 -3.88
CA ARG A 517 -8.64 -3.91 -3.96
C ARG A 517 -9.57 -3.05 -4.80
N GLU A 518 -9.56 -1.74 -4.57
CA GLU A 518 -10.35 -0.81 -5.38
C GLU A 518 -9.88 -0.82 -6.84
N GLY A 519 -8.58 -0.94 -7.08
CA GLY A 519 -8.00 -1.15 -8.42
C GLY A 519 -8.53 -2.42 -9.09
N LEU A 520 -8.50 -3.55 -8.38
CA LEU A 520 -9.01 -4.85 -8.85
C LEU A 520 -10.50 -4.75 -9.21
N LEU A 521 -11.31 -4.16 -8.33
CA LEU A 521 -12.74 -3.93 -8.59
C LEU A 521 -12.95 -3.05 -9.81
N ASN A 522 -12.22 -1.94 -9.93
CA ASN A 522 -12.32 -1.01 -11.04
C ASN A 522 -11.96 -1.67 -12.38
N GLU A 523 -10.85 -2.44 -12.42
CA GLU A 523 -10.44 -3.17 -13.62
C GLU A 523 -11.46 -4.26 -13.99
N MET A 524 -11.92 -5.09 -13.03
CA MET A 524 -12.92 -6.14 -13.28
C MET A 524 -14.24 -5.56 -13.78
N MET A 525 -14.77 -4.54 -13.10
CA MET A 525 -16.03 -3.88 -13.48
C MET A 525 -15.89 -3.15 -14.83
N GLY A 526 -14.72 -2.59 -15.12
CA GLY A 526 -14.40 -1.96 -16.39
C GLY A 526 -14.39 -2.93 -17.56
N ARG A 527 -13.60 -4.02 -17.45
CA ARG A 527 -13.46 -5.06 -18.48
C ARG A 527 -14.79 -5.74 -18.77
N ASP A 528 -15.56 -6.02 -17.74
CA ASP A 528 -16.86 -6.64 -17.88
C ASP A 528 -17.95 -5.70 -18.46
N GLY A 529 -17.69 -4.40 -18.52
CA GLY A 529 -18.68 -3.42 -18.98
C GLY A 529 -19.78 -3.14 -17.96
N ALA A 530 -19.53 -3.41 -16.68
CA ALA A 530 -20.43 -3.10 -15.57
C ALA A 530 -20.82 -1.63 -15.56
N TRP A 531 -19.86 -0.74 -15.84
CA TRP A 531 -20.07 0.71 -15.92
C TRP A 531 -21.05 1.12 -17.01
N ARG A 532 -21.03 0.43 -18.16
CA ARG A 532 -21.99 0.66 -19.24
C ARG A 532 -23.39 0.21 -18.84
N ARG A 533 -23.52 -0.95 -18.18
CA ARG A 533 -24.81 -1.46 -17.69
C ARG A 533 -25.39 -0.59 -16.58
N ALA A 534 -24.57 -0.25 -15.58
CA ALA A 534 -24.93 0.62 -14.47
C ALA A 534 -25.36 2.01 -14.99
N GLY A 535 -24.65 2.59 -15.96
CA GLY A 535 -25.03 3.87 -16.58
C GLY A 535 -26.37 3.83 -17.31
N ARG A 536 -26.74 2.71 -17.95
CA ARG A 536 -28.07 2.53 -18.56
C ARG A 536 -29.17 2.42 -17.48
N ARG A 537 -28.94 1.61 -16.45
CA ARG A 537 -29.89 1.45 -15.32
C ARG A 537 -30.10 2.76 -14.58
N TYR A 538 -29.02 3.52 -14.35
CA TYR A 538 -29.09 4.83 -13.72
C TYR A 538 -29.94 5.82 -14.51
N ARG A 539 -29.67 5.97 -15.83
CA ARG A 539 -30.45 6.86 -16.71
C ARG A 539 -31.92 6.47 -16.78
N ALA A 540 -32.23 5.17 -16.84
CA ALA A 540 -33.60 4.68 -16.83
C ALA A 540 -34.35 5.05 -15.53
N ARG A 541 -33.69 4.93 -14.36
CA ARG A 541 -34.26 5.36 -13.07
C ARG A 541 -34.51 6.86 -13.00
N MET A 542 -33.57 7.68 -13.48
CA MET A 542 -33.74 9.14 -13.49
C MET A 542 -34.93 9.57 -14.37
N ARG A 543 -35.12 8.92 -15.53
CA ARG A 543 -36.26 9.19 -16.43
C ARG A 543 -37.61 8.75 -15.83
N ALA A 544 -37.63 7.63 -15.12
CA ALA A 544 -38.84 7.15 -14.45
C ALA A 544 -39.24 8.06 -13.26
N GLY A 545 -38.26 8.61 -12.53
CA GLY A 545 -38.50 9.58 -11.45
C GLY A 545 -39.09 10.91 -11.94
N SER A 546 -38.69 11.39 -13.12
CA SER A 546 -39.19 12.66 -13.68
C SER A 546 -40.60 12.61 -14.27
N HIS A 547 -41.23 11.43 -14.41
CA HIS A 547 -42.61 11.30 -14.90
C HIS A 547 -43.62 11.04 -13.78
N GLY A 548 -43.18 10.91 -12.52
CA GLY A 548 -44.04 10.65 -11.37
C GLY A 548 -44.64 11.90 -10.69
N GLU A 549 -44.12 13.09 -10.97
CA GLU A 549 -44.57 14.35 -10.34
C GLU A 549 -45.53 15.17 -11.22
N GLY A 550 -45.79 14.75 -12.46
CA GLY A 550 -46.60 15.51 -13.42
C GLY A 550 -48.11 15.23 -13.41
N ASN A 551 -48.62 14.30 -12.60
CA ASN A 551 -50.02 13.87 -12.66
C ASN A 551 -50.75 13.90 -11.31
N ARG A 552 -50.36 14.83 -10.43
CA ARG A 552 -51.16 15.23 -9.26
C ARG A 552 -51.47 16.72 -9.35
N LYS A 553 -52.42 17.08 -10.19
CA LYS A 553 -53.25 18.27 -10.01
C LYS A 553 -54.69 17.90 -10.34
#